data_AF-V7HRJ2-F1
#
_entry.id   AF-V7HRJ2-F1
#
_cell.length_a   1.000
_cell.length_b   1.000
_cell.length_c   1.000
_cell.angle_alpha   90.00
_cell.angle_beta   90.00
_cell.angle_gamma   90.00
#
_symmetry.space_group_name_H-M   'P 1'
#
loop_
_entity.id
_entity.type
_entity.pdbx_description
1 polymer ?
#
loop_
_entity_poly.entity_id
_entity_poly.type
_entity_poly.pdbx_seq_one_letter_code
_entity_poly.pdbx_strand_id
1 'polypeptide(L)'
;MADSSKKPRSWITWIAGTGILAAIVLGIAGGPLGEFGNYLKELGRNFFFPPSQEVKIDFNATRACSQGRMVDLRKMFADPNTPLTNGADMLTICDVDSLQTVRPNLPYELSRRFPGCLVWRGKESGGLIMVRKSDAICALPGGTNFMCDGAKARHFTGTNTIADSVDAVKPCSDDTLRQFGFRS
;
A
#
# COMPACT_ATOMS: atom_id res chain seq x y z
N MET A 1 -50.58 56.08 11.16
CA MET A 1 -50.54 54.59 11.27
C MET A 1 -49.15 54.17 10.82
N ALA A 2 -48.21 53.67 11.61
CA ALA A 2 -48.22 53.17 12.98
C ALA A 2 -46.97 53.68 13.74
N ASP A 3 -47.15 53.86 15.04
CA ASP A 3 -46.16 54.14 16.07
C ASP A 3 -45.84 52.82 16.81
N SER A 4 -44.84 52.85 17.69
CA SER A 4 -44.46 51.87 18.72
C SER A 4 -43.25 50.99 18.35
N SER A 5 -42.00 51.33 18.72
CA SER A 5 -41.44 51.52 20.07
C SER A 5 -41.43 50.26 20.92
N LYS A 6 -40.22 49.71 21.14
CA LYS A 6 -39.60 49.32 22.43
C LYS A 6 -38.77 48.03 22.32
N LYS A 7 -37.46 48.20 22.51
CA LYS A 7 -36.57 47.18 23.07
C LYS A 7 -37.02 46.83 24.49
N PRO A 8 -36.80 45.57 24.90
CA PRO A 8 -36.25 45.30 26.23
C PRO A 8 -34.92 44.56 26.17
N ARG A 9 -33.97 45.08 26.96
CA ARG A 9 -32.76 44.40 27.42
C ARG A 9 -33.14 43.19 28.30
N SER A 10 -32.49 42.06 28.10
CA SER A 10 -32.36 40.96 29.07
C SER A 10 -30.94 40.41 28.89
N TRP A 11 -29.94 40.70 29.75
CA TRP A 11 -29.73 40.21 31.12
C TRP A 11 -29.69 38.68 31.23
N ILE A 12 -28.89 38.01 30.39
CA ILE A 12 -28.27 36.73 30.77
C ILE A 12 -26.79 36.82 30.41
N THR A 13 -26.02 36.89 31.47
CA THR A 13 -24.58 37.04 31.48
C THR A 13 -24.05 35.87 32.30
N TRP A 14 -22.94 35.30 31.82
CA TRP A 14 -21.97 34.49 32.57
C TRP A 14 -22.23 32.98 32.77
N ILE A 15 -21.10 32.26 32.62
CA ILE A 15 -20.79 30.88 33.03
C ILE A 15 -21.12 29.77 32.02
N ALA A 16 -20.35 29.72 30.93
CA ALA A 16 -20.01 28.46 30.24
C ALA A 16 -18.59 28.50 29.63
N GLY A 17 -17.69 29.32 30.20
CA GLY A 17 -16.36 29.60 29.63
C GLY A 17 -15.16 29.09 30.44
N THR A 18 -15.37 28.40 31.56
CA THR A 18 -14.30 28.08 32.53
C THR A 18 -14.42 26.65 33.05
N GLY A 19 -14.60 25.66 32.16
CA GLY A 19 -14.59 24.24 32.52
C GLY A 19 -13.46 23.42 31.88
N ILE A 20 -12.87 23.91 30.78
CA ILE A 20 -11.94 23.11 29.96
C ILE A 20 -10.45 23.42 30.25
N LEU A 21 -10.15 24.56 30.87
CA LEU A 21 -8.76 24.97 31.15
C LEU A 21 -8.16 24.43 32.46
N ALA A 22 -8.97 23.85 33.37
CA ALA A 22 -8.47 23.32 34.63
C ALA A 22 -7.85 21.90 34.53
N ALA A 23 -8.01 21.20 33.40
CA ALA A 23 -7.45 19.86 33.21
C ALA A 23 -6.00 19.86 32.68
N ILE A 24 -5.48 21.00 32.20
CA ILE A 24 -4.14 21.06 31.57
C ILE A 24 -3.03 21.37 32.59
N VAL A 25 -3.34 21.86 33.80
CA VAL A 25 -2.32 22.33 34.76
C VAL A 25 -2.05 21.37 35.93
N LEU A 26 -2.88 20.36 36.17
CA LEU A 26 -2.68 19.40 37.28
C LEU A 26 -1.94 18.09 36.88
N GLY A 27 -1.27 18.08 35.73
CA GLY A 27 -0.52 16.91 35.24
C GLY A 27 0.98 16.87 35.61
N ILE A 28 1.43 17.72 36.54
CA ILE A 28 2.85 17.77 36.97
C ILE A 28 2.92 17.69 38.49
N ALA A 29 2.46 16.59 39.08
CA ALA A 29 2.81 16.23 40.46
C ALA A 29 2.83 14.70 40.57
N GLY A 30 4.01 14.16 40.84
CA GLY A 30 4.30 12.74 40.88
C GLY A 30 3.38 11.96 41.83
N GLY A 31 2.71 10.96 41.26
CA GLY A 31 1.90 9.96 41.93
C GLY A 31 1.73 8.75 40.99
N PRO A 32 1.12 7.63 41.42
CA PRO A 32 1.24 6.28 40.85
C PRO A 32 0.73 6.07 39.40
N LEU A 33 0.45 7.15 38.67
CA LEU A 33 0.06 7.17 37.26
C LEU A 33 1.24 7.09 36.28
N GLY A 34 2.48 6.89 36.76
CA GLY A 34 3.66 6.78 35.89
C GLY A 34 3.54 5.68 34.83
N GLU A 35 2.92 4.54 35.17
CA GLU A 35 2.63 3.47 34.20
C GLU A 35 1.47 3.83 33.27
N PHE A 36 0.39 4.45 33.77
CA PHE A 36 -0.73 4.89 32.94
C PHE A 36 -0.33 5.99 31.95
N GLY A 37 0.59 6.88 32.34
CA GLY A 37 1.14 7.91 31.46
C GLY A 37 1.98 7.31 30.33
N ASN A 38 2.79 6.29 30.61
CA ASN A 38 3.50 5.54 29.58
C ASN A 38 2.53 4.78 28.67
N TYR A 39 1.50 4.15 29.22
CA TYR A 39 0.45 3.48 28.44
C TYR A 39 -0.31 4.46 27.52
N LEU A 40 -0.74 5.62 28.03
CA LEU A 40 -1.44 6.64 27.22
C LEU A 40 -0.51 7.29 26.19
N LYS A 41 0.77 7.50 26.51
CA LYS A 41 1.77 8.00 25.58
C LYS A 41 2.08 6.99 24.49
N GLU A 42 2.10 5.70 24.81
CA GLU A 42 2.32 4.61 23.86
C GLU A 42 1.08 4.36 23.01
N LEU A 43 -0.12 4.46 23.58
CA LEU A 43 -1.39 4.43 22.87
C LEU A 43 -1.48 5.61 21.90
N GLY A 44 -1.17 6.83 22.35
CA GLY A 44 -1.11 8.03 21.52
C GLY A 44 -0.05 7.91 20.43
N ARG A 45 1.16 7.46 20.77
CA ARG A 45 2.22 7.23 19.78
C ARG A 45 1.80 6.20 18.75
N ASN A 46 1.22 5.07 19.13
CA ASN A 46 0.78 4.04 18.20
C ASN A 46 -0.42 4.49 17.36
N PHE A 47 -1.26 5.40 17.87
CA PHE A 47 -2.38 5.98 17.14
C PHE A 47 -1.93 6.98 16.07
N PHE A 48 -0.95 7.83 16.40
CA PHE A 48 -0.40 8.81 15.45
C PHE A 48 0.74 8.27 14.57
N PHE A 49 1.45 7.25 15.05
CA PHE A 49 2.62 6.62 14.43
C PHE A 49 2.57 5.10 14.67
N PRO A 50 1.70 4.36 13.97
CA PRO A 50 1.64 2.91 14.10
C PRO A 50 3.02 2.31 13.78
N PRO A 51 3.48 1.29 14.53
CA PRO A 51 4.79 0.68 14.30
C PRO A 51 4.87 0.18 12.86
N SER A 52 5.90 0.60 12.13
CA SER A 52 6.15 0.17 10.77
C SER A 52 6.37 -1.34 10.78
N GLN A 53 5.34 -2.10 10.43
CA GLN A 53 5.46 -3.55 10.31
C GLN A 53 6.44 -3.84 9.17
N GLU A 54 7.62 -4.31 9.55
CA GLU A 54 8.57 -4.89 8.60
C GLU A 54 7.90 -6.09 7.94
N VAL A 55 7.89 -6.06 6.61
CA VAL A 55 7.40 -7.15 5.78
C VAL A 55 8.60 -7.70 5.04
N LYS A 56 9.02 -8.89 5.47
CA LYS A 56 9.89 -9.72 4.66
C LYS A 56 9.01 -10.48 3.68
N ILE A 57 9.12 -10.14 2.40
CA ILE A 57 8.48 -10.92 1.34
C ILE A 57 9.42 -12.07 1.03
N ASP A 58 9.16 -13.19 1.69
CA ASP A 58 9.75 -14.45 1.29
C ASP A 58 8.94 -15.00 0.14
N PHE A 59 9.50 -14.89 -1.05
CA PHE A 59 8.89 -15.41 -2.27
C PHE A 59 8.79 -16.96 -2.30
N ASN A 60 9.15 -17.64 -1.20
CA ASN A 60 9.38 -19.08 -1.07
C ASN A 60 8.10 -19.93 -0.92
N ALA A 61 6.90 -19.34 -1.07
CA ALA A 61 5.65 -20.03 -0.76
C ALA A 61 5.17 -20.97 -1.89
N THR A 62 5.67 -20.80 -3.10
CA THR A 62 5.21 -21.53 -4.29
C THR A 62 6.43 -21.95 -5.12
N ARG A 63 6.72 -23.25 -5.16
CA ARG A 63 7.89 -23.87 -5.86
C ARG A 63 7.80 -23.79 -7.39
N ALA A 64 7.04 -22.85 -7.92
CA ALA A 64 6.76 -22.70 -9.34
C ALA A 64 7.74 -21.74 -10.02
N CYS A 65 9.00 -21.66 -9.56
CA CYS A 65 10.07 -20.97 -10.28
C CYS A 65 11.35 -21.80 -10.14
N SER A 66 11.79 -22.48 -11.21
CA SER A 66 12.94 -23.42 -11.14
C SER A 66 14.25 -22.74 -10.75
N GLN A 67 14.32 -21.43 -11.02
CA GLN A 67 15.46 -20.56 -10.77
C GLN A 67 15.11 -19.46 -9.76
N GLY A 68 13.96 -19.50 -9.07
CA GLY A 68 13.51 -18.36 -8.27
C GLY A 68 12.26 -18.64 -7.44
N ARG A 69 11.64 -17.58 -6.93
CA ARG A 69 10.63 -17.65 -5.90
C ARG A 69 9.39 -16.87 -6.34
N MET A 70 8.18 -17.42 -6.15
CA MET A 70 6.92 -16.90 -6.70
C MET A 70 6.04 -16.21 -5.64
N VAL A 71 5.56 -15.00 -5.92
CA VAL A 71 4.60 -14.30 -5.06
C VAL A 71 3.44 -13.69 -5.83
N ASP A 72 2.26 -13.98 -5.32
CA ASP A 72 1.00 -13.33 -5.66
C ASP A 72 0.88 -11.99 -4.92
N LEU A 73 0.90 -10.89 -5.68
CA LEU A 73 0.80 -9.54 -5.15
C LEU A 73 -0.52 -9.31 -4.40
N ARG A 74 -1.63 -9.96 -4.82
CA ARG A 74 -2.94 -9.80 -4.18
C ARG A 74 -2.92 -10.18 -2.72
N LYS A 75 -2.18 -11.24 -2.36
CA LYS A 75 -2.09 -11.73 -0.97
C LYS A 75 -1.27 -10.79 -0.08
N MET A 76 -0.38 -10.01 -0.66
CA MET A 76 0.47 -9.07 0.08
C MET A 76 -0.21 -7.72 0.31
N PHE A 77 -1.03 -7.30 -0.65
CA PHE A 77 -1.78 -6.06 -0.60
C PHE A 77 -3.21 -6.31 -0.12
N ALA A 78 -3.35 -6.60 1.18
CA ALA A 78 -4.64 -6.59 1.86
C ALA A 78 -5.05 -5.18 2.34
N ASP A 79 -4.19 -4.18 2.12
CA ASP A 79 -4.44 -2.80 2.53
C ASP A 79 -5.38 -2.13 1.50
N PRO A 80 -6.60 -1.72 1.89
CA PRO A 80 -7.53 -1.01 0.99
C PRO A 80 -6.96 0.32 0.49
N ASN A 81 -5.89 0.82 1.11
CA ASN A 81 -5.25 2.07 0.74
C ASN A 81 -4.26 1.98 -0.42
N THR A 82 -3.94 0.79 -0.92
CA THR A 82 -3.03 0.64 -2.07
C THR A 82 -3.77 -0.07 -3.21
N PRO A 83 -4.39 0.68 -4.14
CA PRO A 83 -5.05 0.05 -5.27
C PRO A 83 -4.02 -0.64 -6.18
N LEU A 84 -4.27 -1.91 -6.48
CA LEU A 84 -3.59 -2.64 -7.54
C LEU A 84 -4.41 -2.48 -8.82
N THR A 85 -3.80 -2.00 -9.89
CA THR A 85 -4.51 -1.72 -11.14
C THR A 85 -3.80 -2.33 -12.33
N ASN A 86 -4.50 -2.37 -13.46
CA ASN A 86 -3.98 -2.87 -14.74
C ASN A 86 -3.58 -4.36 -14.78
N GLY A 87 -4.10 -5.17 -13.85
CA GLY A 87 -3.73 -6.58 -13.70
C GLY A 87 -2.60 -6.82 -12.70
N ALA A 88 -2.15 -5.78 -11.97
CA ALA A 88 -1.17 -5.95 -10.88
C ALA A 88 -1.70 -6.84 -9.74
N ASP A 89 -3.01 -6.97 -9.59
CA ASP A 89 -3.69 -7.88 -8.67
C ASP A 89 -3.65 -9.35 -9.12
N MET A 90 -3.42 -9.61 -10.40
CA MET A 90 -3.25 -10.96 -10.96
C MET A 90 -1.79 -11.24 -11.35
N LEU A 91 -0.88 -10.33 -10.99
CA LEU A 91 0.53 -10.44 -11.34
C LEU A 91 1.28 -11.25 -10.28
N THR A 92 2.01 -12.22 -10.79
CA THR A 92 2.87 -13.10 -10.04
C THR A 92 4.33 -12.79 -10.40
N ILE A 93 5.15 -12.43 -9.42
CA ILE A 93 6.57 -12.11 -9.66
C ILE A 93 7.43 -13.32 -9.33
N CYS A 94 8.37 -13.63 -10.22
CA CYS A 94 9.44 -14.59 -9.97
C CYS A 94 10.81 -13.93 -9.89
N ASP A 95 11.41 -13.98 -8.70
CA ASP A 95 12.75 -13.44 -8.44
C ASP A 95 13.53 -14.39 -7.52
N VAL A 96 14.86 -14.38 -7.62
CA VAL A 96 15.75 -15.16 -6.73
C VAL A 96 15.86 -14.54 -5.35
N ASP A 97 15.85 -13.21 -5.33
CA ASP A 97 16.22 -12.42 -4.17
C ASP A 97 14.97 -12.11 -3.33
N SER A 98 15.09 -12.09 -2.00
CA SER A 98 13.98 -11.60 -1.14
C SER A 98 13.89 -10.08 -1.15
N LEU A 99 12.71 -9.52 -0.93
CA LEU A 99 12.51 -8.09 -0.71
C LEU A 99 12.19 -7.86 0.76
N GLN A 100 13.03 -7.06 1.43
CA GLN A 100 12.81 -6.61 2.79
C GLN A 100 12.41 -5.13 2.74
N THR A 101 11.23 -4.82 3.24
CA THR A 101 10.73 -3.44 3.29
C THR A 101 9.65 -3.33 4.36
N VAL A 102 9.08 -2.16 4.54
CA VAL A 102 7.92 -1.92 5.42
C VAL A 102 6.66 -1.82 4.58
N ARG A 103 5.51 -2.25 5.12
CA ARG A 103 4.19 -2.20 4.42
C ARG A 103 3.94 -0.92 3.61
N PRO A 104 4.09 0.30 4.16
CA PRO A 104 3.77 1.52 3.42
C PRO A 104 4.71 1.79 2.23
N ASN A 105 5.96 1.32 2.29
CA ASN A 105 6.94 1.51 1.23
C ASN A 105 6.92 0.38 0.19
N LEU A 106 6.17 -0.69 0.46
CA LEU A 106 6.15 -1.87 -0.38
C LEU A 106 5.81 -1.59 -1.85
N PRO A 107 4.77 -0.80 -2.20
CA PRO A 107 4.45 -0.52 -3.61
C PRO A 107 5.61 0.18 -4.33
N TYR A 108 6.21 1.16 -3.65
CA TYR A 108 7.32 1.92 -4.18
C TYR A 108 8.55 1.05 -4.40
N GLU A 109 8.94 0.27 -3.39
CA GLU A 109 10.11 -0.62 -3.47
C GLU A 109 9.94 -1.71 -4.54
N LEU A 110 8.73 -2.28 -4.69
CA LEU A 110 8.45 -3.23 -5.76
C LEU A 110 8.60 -2.60 -7.15
N SER A 111 8.07 -1.39 -7.35
CA SER A 111 8.20 -0.69 -8.64
C SER A 111 9.64 -0.30 -8.96
N ARG A 112 10.46 0.03 -7.95
CA ARG A 112 11.88 0.32 -8.13
C ARG A 112 12.69 -0.91 -8.48
N ARG A 113 12.35 -2.05 -7.88
CA ARG A 113 13.07 -3.30 -8.08
C ARG A 113 12.70 -4.01 -9.39
N PHE A 114 11.44 -3.92 -9.77
CA PHE A 114 10.90 -4.55 -10.98
C PHE A 114 10.29 -3.49 -11.91
N PRO A 115 11.08 -2.50 -12.38
CA PRO A 115 10.56 -1.38 -13.18
C PRO A 115 10.00 -1.82 -14.53
N GLY A 116 10.42 -2.97 -15.04
CA GLY A 116 9.87 -3.60 -16.24
C GLY A 116 8.54 -4.32 -16.00
N CYS A 117 8.10 -4.52 -14.76
CA CYS A 117 6.82 -5.17 -14.48
C CYS A 117 5.80 -4.27 -13.80
N LEU A 118 6.29 -3.34 -12.99
CA LEU A 118 5.47 -2.53 -12.11
C LEU A 118 5.91 -1.07 -12.13
N VAL A 119 4.93 -0.17 -12.07
CA VAL A 119 5.13 1.26 -11.90
C VAL A 119 4.26 1.75 -10.75
N TRP A 120 4.87 2.46 -9.81
CA TRP A 120 4.14 3.15 -8.75
C TRP A 120 3.72 4.53 -9.24
N ARG A 121 2.41 4.77 -9.36
CA ARG A 121 1.88 6.09 -9.71
C ARG A 121 1.54 6.96 -8.52
N GLY A 122 1.51 6.38 -7.31
CA GLY A 122 1.03 7.06 -6.11
C GLY A 122 -0.38 6.59 -5.72
N LYS A 123 -0.71 6.74 -4.45
CA LYS A 123 -1.97 6.24 -3.88
C LYS A 123 -3.21 6.87 -4.54
N GLU A 124 -3.16 8.16 -4.80
CA GLU A 124 -4.28 8.94 -5.34
C GLU A 124 -4.40 8.87 -6.88
N SER A 125 -3.35 8.36 -7.54
CA SER A 125 -3.10 8.50 -8.97
C SER A 125 -3.04 7.16 -9.71
N GLY A 126 -3.59 6.09 -9.11
CA GLY A 126 -3.75 4.77 -9.73
C GLY A 126 -2.97 3.63 -9.07
N GLY A 127 -2.23 3.93 -8.00
CA GLY A 127 -1.54 2.94 -7.18
C GLY A 127 -0.42 2.22 -7.90
N LEU A 128 -0.32 0.92 -7.66
CA LEU A 128 0.70 0.07 -8.26
C LEU A 128 0.15 -0.56 -9.55
N ILE A 129 0.82 -0.27 -10.67
CA ILE A 129 0.33 -0.54 -12.02
C ILE A 129 1.22 -1.56 -12.70
N MET A 130 0.62 -2.57 -13.33
CA MET A 130 1.33 -3.54 -14.17
C MET A 130 1.71 -2.95 -15.54
N VAL A 131 2.90 -3.29 -16.02
CA VAL A 131 3.49 -2.81 -17.27
C VAL A 131 3.28 -3.81 -18.41
N ARG A 132 2.06 -3.84 -18.96
CA ARG A 132 1.56 -4.90 -19.87
C ARG A 132 2.37 -5.15 -21.14
N LYS A 133 3.07 -4.14 -21.68
CA LYS A 133 3.85 -4.23 -22.93
C LYS A 133 5.33 -4.55 -22.72
N SER A 134 5.74 -4.86 -21.51
CA SER A 134 7.11 -5.23 -21.22
C SER A 134 7.41 -6.68 -21.58
N ASP A 135 8.62 -6.93 -22.11
CA ASP A 135 9.13 -8.28 -22.37
C ASP A 135 9.38 -9.10 -21.09
N ALA A 136 9.34 -8.45 -19.93
CA ALA A 136 9.39 -9.10 -18.63
C ALA A 136 8.02 -9.66 -18.19
N ILE A 137 6.92 -9.26 -18.83
CA ILE A 137 5.58 -9.74 -18.50
C ILE A 137 5.06 -10.68 -19.58
N CYS A 138 4.45 -11.78 -19.15
CA CYS A 138 3.67 -12.64 -20.04
C CYS A 138 2.40 -13.18 -19.36
N ALA A 139 1.41 -13.54 -20.17
CA ALA A 139 0.14 -14.11 -19.70
C ALA A 139 0.26 -15.64 -19.53
N LEU A 140 -0.17 -16.15 -18.39
CA LEU A 140 -0.27 -17.59 -18.12
C LEU A 140 -1.43 -18.21 -18.92
N PRO A 141 -1.44 -19.55 -19.10
CA PRO A 141 -2.56 -20.25 -19.72
C PRO A 141 -3.89 -19.89 -19.06
N GLY A 142 -4.90 -19.58 -19.88
CA GLY A 142 -6.19 -19.06 -19.44
C GLY A 142 -6.30 -17.53 -19.42
N GLY A 143 -5.20 -16.79 -19.60
CA GLY A 143 -5.20 -15.35 -19.90
C GLY A 143 -5.60 -14.42 -18.75
N THR A 144 -5.94 -14.95 -17.59
CA THR A 144 -6.40 -14.20 -16.41
C THR A 144 -5.29 -13.87 -15.42
N ASN A 145 -4.20 -14.63 -15.44
CA ASN A 145 -3.05 -14.44 -14.56
C ASN A 145 -1.82 -14.02 -15.36
N PHE A 146 -1.01 -13.15 -14.77
CA PHE A 146 0.20 -12.63 -15.40
C PHE A 146 1.43 -13.04 -14.60
N MET A 147 2.54 -13.19 -15.31
CA MET A 147 3.82 -13.52 -14.71
C MET A 147 4.84 -12.45 -15.07
N CYS A 148 5.62 -12.05 -14.08
CA CYS A 148 6.77 -11.18 -14.22
C CYS A 148 8.06 -11.98 -14.02
N ASP A 149 8.92 -12.00 -15.04
CA ASP A 149 10.30 -12.46 -14.93
C ASP A 149 11.13 -11.37 -14.24
N GLY A 150 11.41 -11.55 -12.94
CA GLY A 150 12.10 -10.60 -12.10
C GLY A 150 13.55 -10.31 -12.57
N ALA A 151 14.19 -11.23 -13.29
CA ALA A 151 15.53 -10.99 -13.85
C ALA A 151 15.45 -10.01 -15.02
N LYS A 152 14.49 -10.21 -15.94
CA LYS A 152 14.25 -9.29 -17.06
C LYS A 152 13.67 -7.95 -16.60
N ALA A 153 12.83 -7.97 -15.57
CA ALA A 153 12.15 -6.80 -15.05
C ALA A 153 13.07 -5.72 -14.49
N ARG A 154 14.31 -6.08 -14.12
CA ARG A 154 15.33 -5.11 -13.65
C ARG A 154 15.75 -4.14 -14.75
N HIS A 155 15.58 -4.53 -16.01
CA HIS A 155 15.88 -3.69 -17.16
C HIS A 155 14.61 -2.92 -17.58
N PHE A 156 14.60 -1.60 -17.34
CA PHE A 156 13.49 -0.73 -17.71
C PHE A 156 13.49 -0.43 -19.22
N THR A 157 12.41 -0.77 -19.92
CA THR A 157 12.28 -0.58 -21.38
C THR A 157 11.48 0.68 -21.79
N GLY A 158 11.35 1.66 -20.89
CA GLY A 158 10.75 2.97 -21.20
C GLY A 158 9.27 3.09 -20.82
N THR A 159 8.74 4.33 -20.82
CA THR A 159 7.38 4.69 -20.35
C THR A 159 6.24 4.20 -21.25
N ASN A 160 6.54 3.78 -22.49
CA ASN A 160 5.55 3.35 -23.49
C ASN A 160 5.02 1.92 -23.24
N THR A 161 5.44 1.32 -22.13
CA THR A 161 5.15 -0.06 -21.76
C THR A 161 3.92 -0.17 -20.84
N ILE A 162 3.45 0.97 -20.32
CA ILE A 162 2.17 1.09 -19.59
C ILE A 162 1.06 1.11 -20.63
N ALA A 163 0.53 -0.06 -20.92
CA ALA A 163 -0.57 -0.28 -21.84
C ALA A 163 -1.92 -0.19 -21.11
N ASP A 164 -3.01 0.03 -21.85
CA ASP A 164 -4.36 0.05 -21.25
C ASP A 164 -4.72 -1.33 -20.68
N SER A 165 -5.63 -1.39 -19.72
CA SER A 165 -6.05 -2.66 -19.09
C SER A 165 -6.69 -3.66 -20.04
N VAL A 166 -7.17 -3.16 -21.18
CA VAL A 166 -7.73 -3.96 -22.28
C VAL A 166 -6.67 -4.48 -23.25
N ASP A 167 -5.44 -3.96 -23.19
CA ASP A 167 -4.38 -4.40 -24.10
C ASP A 167 -4.00 -5.85 -23.79
N ALA A 168 -3.91 -6.68 -24.83
CA ALA A 168 -3.50 -8.07 -24.69
C ALA A 168 -2.03 -8.14 -24.23
N VAL A 169 -1.78 -8.93 -23.18
CA VAL A 169 -0.43 -9.30 -22.76
C VAL A 169 -0.01 -10.52 -23.58
N LYS A 170 1.23 -10.52 -24.07
CA LYS A 170 1.78 -11.64 -24.84
C LYS A 170 1.73 -12.94 -24.01
N PRO A 171 1.26 -14.07 -24.55
CA PRO A 171 1.28 -15.34 -23.83
C PRO A 171 2.72 -15.76 -23.52
N CYS A 172 2.92 -16.41 -22.38
CA CYS A 172 4.21 -16.99 -22.02
C CYS A 172 4.58 -18.09 -23.02
N SER A 173 5.85 -18.13 -23.43
CA SER A 173 6.37 -19.24 -24.24
C SER A 173 6.39 -20.52 -23.41
N ASP A 174 6.31 -21.68 -24.08
CA ASP A 174 6.39 -22.98 -23.40
C ASP A 174 7.70 -23.14 -22.61
N ASP A 175 8.80 -22.60 -23.11
CA ASP A 175 10.09 -22.60 -22.42
C ASP A 175 10.02 -21.79 -21.12
N THR A 176 9.37 -20.62 -21.16
CA THR A 176 9.14 -19.79 -19.98
C THR A 176 8.22 -20.50 -18.97
N LEU A 177 7.13 -21.11 -19.44
CA LEU A 177 6.22 -21.87 -18.59
C LEU A 177 6.92 -23.04 -17.90
N ARG A 178 7.73 -23.80 -18.65
CA ARG A 178 8.53 -24.92 -18.10
C ARG A 178 9.61 -24.46 -17.14
N GLN A 179 10.31 -23.37 -17.45
CA GLN A 179 11.28 -22.75 -16.53
C GLN A 179 10.61 -22.34 -15.21
N PHE A 180 9.35 -21.95 -15.25
CA PHE A 180 8.57 -21.62 -14.08
C PHE A 180 7.66 -22.78 -13.60
N GLY A 181 7.97 -24.02 -13.97
CA GLY A 181 7.29 -25.20 -13.43
C GLY A 181 5.79 -25.32 -13.74
N PHE A 182 5.27 -24.53 -14.68
CA PHE A 182 3.93 -24.70 -15.21
C PHE A 182 3.92 -25.85 -16.22
N ARG A 183 2.84 -26.63 -16.22
CA ARG A 183 2.61 -27.65 -17.26
C ARG A 183 2.17 -26.93 -18.54
N SER A 184 2.98 -27.02 -19.58
CA SER A 184 2.67 -26.58 -20.95
C SER A 184 1.62 -27.48 -21.57
#